data_AF-A0A2I1E3B5-F1
#
_entry.id   AF-A0A2I1E3B5-F1
#
_cell.length_a   1.000
_cell.length_b   1.000
_cell.length_c   1.000
_cell.angle_alpha   90.00
_cell.angle_beta   90.00
_cell.angle_gamma   90.00
#
_symmetry.space_group_name_H-M   'P 1'
#
loop_
_entity.id
_entity.type
_entity.pdbx_description
1 polymer ?
#
loop_
_entity_poly.entity_id
_entity_poly.type
_entity_poly.pdbx_seq_one_letter_code
_entity_poly.pdbx_strand_id
1 'polypeptide(L)'
;MPEKSVHEYFDRKSSDWTITGFLEECDAKLFTDQIGYYLTSLENIIETGSGNRRKKAQELYARYKQAKISKIFVIQVSKMSYEASIGAQKISKII
;
A
#
# COMPACT_ATOMS: atom_id res chain seq x y z
N MET A 1 0.99 18.97 -0.63
CA MET A 1 0.49 17.67 -0.13
C MET A 1 -0.94 17.55 -0.59
N PRO A 2 -1.38 16.45 -1.21
CA PRO A 2 -2.79 16.33 -1.53
C PRO A 2 -3.55 16.31 -0.19
N GLU A 3 -4.59 17.12 -0.13
CA GLU A 3 -5.51 17.25 0.99
C GLU A 3 -5.90 15.85 1.50
N LYS A 4 -5.99 15.67 2.82
CA LYS A 4 -6.45 14.42 3.46
C LYS A 4 -7.92 14.15 3.09
N SER A 5 -8.17 13.85 1.82
CA SER A 5 -9.48 13.55 1.28
C SER A 5 -9.62 12.03 1.16
N VAL A 6 -10.82 11.56 1.43
CA VAL A 6 -11.22 10.19 1.18
C VAL A 6 -11.66 10.12 -0.28
N HIS A 7 -11.15 9.15 -1.04
CA HIS A 7 -11.57 8.97 -2.43
C HIS A 7 -13.08 8.69 -2.55
N GLU A 8 -13.74 9.25 -3.57
CA GLU A 8 -15.20 9.17 -3.79
C GLU A 8 -15.74 7.74 -3.88
N TYR A 9 -14.92 6.77 -4.32
CA TYR A 9 -15.21 5.34 -4.25
C TYR A 9 -15.78 4.91 -2.89
N PHE A 10 -15.28 5.49 -1.80
CA PHE A 10 -15.70 5.15 -0.45
C PHE A 10 -17.01 5.81 -0.02
N ASP A 11 -17.65 6.67 -0.83
CA ASP A 11 -18.99 7.19 -0.52
C ASP A 11 -20.08 6.11 -0.64
N ARG A 12 -19.73 4.98 -1.26
CA ARG A 12 -20.54 3.76 -1.30
C ARG A 12 -20.75 3.15 0.07
N LYS A 13 -21.73 2.24 0.16
CA LYS A 13 -21.93 1.42 1.36
C LYS A 13 -20.68 0.60 1.64
N SER A 14 -20.29 0.54 2.91
CA SER A 14 -19.06 -0.15 3.30
C SER A 14 -19.06 -1.65 3.04
N SER A 15 -20.23 -2.27 2.88
CA SER A 15 -20.37 -3.67 2.44
C SER A 15 -19.81 -3.93 1.03
N ASP A 16 -19.78 -2.90 0.19
CA ASP A 16 -19.50 -3.04 -1.25
C ASP A 16 -18.04 -2.73 -1.57
N TRP A 17 -17.27 -2.31 -0.55
CA TRP A 17 -15.87 -1.93 -0.73
C TRP A 17 -14.99 -3.14 -0.97
N THR A 18 -14.25 -3.08 -2.08
CA THR A 18 -13.25 -4.06 -2.47
C THR A 18 -12.03 -3.35 -3.04
N ILE A 19 -10.86 -3.97 -2.94
CA ILE A 19 -9.65 -3.41 -3.54
C ILE A 19 -9.76 -3.40 -5.07
N THR A 20 -10.36 -4.43 -5.68
CA THR A 20 -10.53 -4.53 -7.13
C THR A 20 -11.46 -3.44 -7.65
N GLY A 21 -12.60 -3.22 -6.99
CA GLY A 21 -13.52 -2.14 -7.37
C GLY A 21 -12.89 -0.77 -7.24
N PHE A 22 -12.03 -0.54 -6.23
CA PHE A 22 -11.27 0.71 -6.15
C PHE A 22 -10.28 0.85 -7.32
N LEU A 23 -9.54 -0.21 -7.65
CA LEU A 23 -8.50 -0.17 -8.69
C LEU A 23 -9.07 0.04 -10.09
N GLU A 24 -10.29 -0.43 -10.35
CA GLU A 24 -10.99 -0.23 -11.63
C GLU A 24 -11.39 1.24 -11.85
N GLU A 25 -11.59 2.00 -10.77
CA GLU A 25 -12.07 3.39 -10.82
C GLU A 25 -10.98 4.42 -10.48
N CYS A 26 -9.82 3.97 -10.02
CA CYS A 26 -8.75 4.87 -9.62
C CYS A 26 -7.93 5.35 -10.83
N ASP A 27 -8.04 6.64 -11.14
CA ASP A 27 -7.36 7.30 -12.27
C ASP A 27 -5.83 7.43 -12.12
N ALA A 28 -5.25 6.99 -11.01
CA ALA A 28 -3.81 7.09 -10.81
C ALA A 28 -3.06 6.15 -11.77
N LYS A 29 -2.10 6.71 -12.52
CA LYS A 29 -1.38 6.03 -13.60
C LYS A 29 -0.49 4.87 -13.13
N LEU A 30 0.04 4.95 -11.91
CA LEU A 30 0.92 3.93 -11.34
C LEU A 30 0.18 3.11 -10.29
N PHE A 31 0.34 1.78 -10.37
CA PHE A 31 -0.24 0.86 -9.40
C PHE A 31 0.19 1.17 -7.95
N THR A 32 1.43 1.62 -7.75
CA THR A 32 1.93 2.04 -6.42
C THR A 32 1.13 3.21 -5.85
N ASP A 33 0.73 4.14 -6.71
CA ASP A 33 -0.01 5.33 -6.32
C ASP A 33 -1.47 4.98 -6.04
N GLN A 34 -2.08 4.13 -6.87
CA GLN A 34 -3.42 3.58 -6.61
C GLN A 34 -3.48 2.92 -5.22
N ILE A 35 -2.50 2.06 -4.89
CA ILE A 35 -2.41 1.44 -3.56
C ILE A 35 -2.16 2.47 -2.46
N GLY A 36 -1.37 3.51 -2.74
CA GLY A 36 -1.17 4.64 -1.83
C GLY A 36 -2.49 5.33 -1.49
N TYR A 37 -3.25 5.75 -2.50
CA TYR A 37 -4.54 6.40 -2.35
C TYR A 37 -5.56 5.53 -1.63
N TYR A 38 -5.60 4.24 -1.95
CA TYR A 38 -6.47 3.29 -1.27
C TYR A 38 -6.18 3.24 0.23
N LEU A 39 -4.91 3.06 0.62
CA LEU A 39 -4.51 2.96 2.02
C LEU A 39 -4.71 4.28 2.77
N THR A 40 -4.36 5.42 2.17
CA THR A 40 -4.56 6.74 2.79
C THR A 40 -6.04 7.06 2.97
N SER A 41 -6.90 6.71 2.01
CA SER A 41 -8.35 6.87 2.15
C SER A 41 -8.90 6.03 3.30
N LEU A 42 -8.49 4.76 3.39
CA LEU A 42 -8.88 3.89 4.50
C LEU A 42 -8.39 4.42 5.85
N GLU A 43 -7.15 4.92 5.93
CA GLU A 43 -6.59 5.53 7.14
C GLU A 43 -7.40 6.75 7.59
N ASN A 44 -7.75 7.65 6.66
CA ASN A 44 -8.59 8.81 6.95
C ASN A 44 -9.99 8.40 7.43
N ILE A 45 -10.59 7.35 6.85
CA ILE A 45 -11.88 6.80 7.32
C ILE A 45 -11.73 6.18 8.71
N ILE A 46 -10.60 5.55 9.02
CA ILE A 46 -10.33 5.04 10.37
C ILE A 46 -10.20 6.19 11.37
N GLU A 47 -9.54 7.29 11.01
CA GLU A 47 -9.38 8.45 11.89
C GLU A 47 -10.73 9.14 12.15
N THR A 48 -11.52 9.37 11.10
CA THR A 48 -12.71 10.26 11.15
C THR A 48 -14.05 9.52 11.24
N GLY A 49 -14.13 8.27 10.78
CA GLY A 49 -15.37 7.51 10.68
C GLY A 49 -15.78 6.82 11.99
N SER A 50 -17.01 6.30 11.99
CA SER A 50 -17.59 5.55 13.11
C SER A 50 -18.34 4.28 12.64
N GLY A 51 -18.74 3.43 13.59
CA GLY A 51 -19.56 2.25 13.34
C GLY A 51 -18.99 1.25 12.33
N ASN A 52 -19.86 0.68 11.49
CA ASN A 52 -19.51 -0.35 10.51
C ASN A 52 -18.54 0.16 9.44
N ARG A 53 -18.61 1.45 9.13
CA ARG A 53 -17.72 2.10 8.16
C ARG A 53 -16.27 2.07 8.67
N ARG A 54 -16.05 2.51 9.91
CA ARG A 54 -14.73 2.45 10.56
C ARG A 54 -14.22 1.02 10.68
N LYS A 55 -15.05 0.08 11.16
CA LYS A 55 -14.67 -1.33 11.32
C LYS A 55 -14.22 -1.95 10.01
N LYS A 56 -14.97 -1.73 8.92
CA LYS A 56 -14.60 -2.26 7.61
C LYS A 56 -13.30 -1.65 7.09
N ALA A 57 -13.10 -0.35 7.30
CA ALA A 57 -11.86 0.31 6.92
C ALA A 57 -10.65 -0.28 7.67
N GLN A 58 -10.78 -0.56 8.97
CA GLN A 58 -9.73 -1.22 9.76
C GLN A 58 -9.39 -2.62 9.23
N GLU A 59 -10.40 -3.42 8.90
CA GLU A 59 -10.23 -4.76 8.32
C GLU A 59 -9.44 -4.72 7.00
N LEU A 60 -9.87 -3.86 6.06
CA LEU A 60 -9.23 -3.71 4.76
C LEU A 60 -7.82 -3.13 4.90
N TYR A 61 -7.64 -2.11 5.73
CA TYR A 61 -6.34 -1.48 5.96
C TYR A 61 -5.34 -2.47 6.57
N ALA A 62 -5.75 -3.25 7.57
CA ALA A 62 -4.91 -4.28 8.18
C ALA A 62 -4.48 -5.33 7.14
N ARG A 63 -5.41 -5.79 6.29
CA ARG A 63 -5.14 -6.79 5.24
C ARG A 63 -4.07 -6.32 4.25
N TYR A 64 -4.13 -5.06 3.80
CA TYR A 64 -3.27 -4.58 2.71
C TYR A 64 -2.04 -3.79 3.19
N LYS A 65 -2.05 -3.21 4.38
CA LYS A 65 -0.83 -2.63 4.99
C LYS A 65 0.22 -3.69 5.27
N GLN A 66 -0.19 -4.85 5.75
CA GLN A 66 0.72 -5.99 5.94
C GLN A 66 1.36 -6.41 4.60
N ALA A 67 0.58 -6.47 3.52
CA ALA A 67 1.10 -6.77 2.18
C ALA A 67 2.09 -5.71 1.66
N LYS A 68 1.87 -4.42 1.95
CA LYS A 68 2.79 -3.33 1.60
C LYS A 68 4.12 -3.48 2.36
N ILE A 69 4.07 -3.79 3.67
CA ILE A 69 5.25 -4.04 4.48
C ILE A 69 6.01 -5.27 3.98
N SER A 70 5.32 -6.37 3.65
CA SER A 70 5.95 -7.57 3.11
C SER A 70 6.64 -7.33 1.77
N LYS A 71 6.03 -6.57 0.85
CA LYS A 71 6.67 -6.24 -0.45
C LYS A 71 7.90 -5.33 -0.28
N ILE A 72 7.82 -4.33 0.61
CA ILE A 72 8.97 -3.46 0.92
C ILE A 72 10.11 -4.30 1.52
N PHE A 73 9.80 -5.19 2.45
CA PHE A 73 10.78 -6.06 3.07
C PHE A 73 11.48 -6.98 2.05
N VAL A 74 10.72 -7.60 1.14
CA VAL A 74 11.29 -8.44 0.07
C VAL A 74 12.23 -7.62 -0.82
N ILE A 75 11.82 -6.44 -1.28
CA ILE A 75 12.65 -5.58 -2.14
C ILE A 75 13.94 -5.16 -1.41
N GLN A 76 13.86 -4.80 -0.13
CA GLN A 76 15.03 -4.43 0.66
C GLN A 76 16.01 -5.59 0.82
N VAL A 77 15.52 -6.79 1.16
CA VAL A 77 16.36 -7.99 1.29
C VAL A 77 17.00 -8.36 -0.06
N SER A 78 16.24 -8.30 -1.16
CA SER A 78 16.78 -8.56 -2.50
C SER A 78 17.85 -7.53 -2.90
N LYS A 79 17.65 -6.24 -2.58
CA LYS A 79 18.63 -5.19 -2.84
C LYS A 79 19.92 -5.40 -2.03
N MET A 80 19.80 -5.68 -0.73
CA MET A 80 20.94 -5.96 0.14
C MET A 80 21.74 -7.19 -0.33
N SER A 81 21.04 -8.24 -0.77
CA SER A 81 21.67 -9.45 -1.32
C SER A 81 22.44 -9.17 -2.62
N TYR A 82 21.88 -8.33 -3.50
CA TYR A 82 22.54 -7.94 -4.74
C TYR A 82 23.79 -7.08 -4.48
N GLU A 83 23.71 -6.11 -3.57
CA GLU A 83 24.84 -5.25 -3.17
C GLU A 83 25.96 -6.06 -2.51
N ALA A 84 25.62 -7.01 -1.62
CA ALA A 84 26.58 -7.93 -1.02
C ALA A 84 27.29 -8.81 -2.07
N SER A 85 26.55 -9.26 -3.09
CA SER A 85 27.09 -10.08 -4.18
C SER A 85 28.08 -9.30 -5.06
N ILE A 86 27.80 -8.02 -5.34
CA ILE A 86 28.75 -7.15 -6.06
C ILE A 86 29.98 -6.86 -5.20
N GLY A 87 29.81 -6.61 -3.90
CA GLY A 87 30.91 -6.42 -2.96
C GLY A 87 31.86 -7.62 -2.93
N ALA A 88 31.32 -8.83 -2.85
CA ALA A 88 32.10 -10.07 -2.84
C ALA A 88 32.85 -10.32 -4.16
N GLN A 89 32.22 -10.05 -5.31
CA GLN A 89 32.86 -10.19 -6.63
C GLN A 89 34.02 -9.19 -6.86
N LYS A 90 33.95 -8.01 -6.24
CA LYS A 90 34.99 -6.98 -6.34
C LYS A 90 36.26 -7.36 -5.56
N ILE A 91 36.12 -8.03 -4.42
CA ILE A 91 37.24 -8.48 -3.57
C ILE A 91 37.95 -9.67 -4.21
N SER A 92 37.22 -10.61 -4.81
CA SER A 92 37.81 -11.79 -5.46
C SER A 92 38.60 -11.50 -6.75
N LYS A 93 38.56 -10.27 -7.27
CA LYS A 93 39.28 -9.84 -8.48
C LYS A 93 40.56 -9.03 -8.20
N ILE A 94 40.85 -8.75 -6.93
CA ILE A 94 41.97 -7.91 -6.48
C ILE A 94 43.09 -8.75 -5.81
N ILE A 95 42.89 -10.07 -5.69
CA ILE A 95 43.86 -11.03 -5.12
C ILE A 95 44.50 -11.83 -6.25
#